data_AF-A0A5E4Q5H4-F1
#
_entry.id   AF-A0A5E4Q5H4-F1
#
_cell.length_a   1.000
_cell.length_b   1.000
_cell.length_c   1.000
_cell.angle_alpha   90.00
_cell.angle_beta   90.00
_cell.angle_gamma   90.00
#
_symmetry.space_group_name_H-M   'P 1'
#
loop_
_entity.id
_entity.type
_entity.pdbx_description
1 polymer ?
#
loop_
_entity_poly.entity_id
_entity_poly.type
_entity_poly.pdbx_seq_one_letter_code
_entity_poly.pdbx_strand_id
1 'polypeptide(L)'
;MDDDDYWNTSETKESAFSFDDVLSPQEILAIGKKACSGQSEDSVFNSSNINSTRRDLVPLASLVSPKALELIVLAQSGNDLKDAMPEQHITVAVTLRRLVLGRSCSLHVHRSMKSKTELLDGAIELGDGNAILAIVCFLLQTLNKKLVHELLSSRPLALSHYVGYLHSEGKIAELTDLLTMLDRSSEAAMFQFEHMVRCHGDDVEALLRKSGNLQKNHFTQPHVDGHYIKMLTDYCKLLEWQKCADKKELRNKSSLRCLSYCCESHWHEGAGNIMSPLTLCQRQQITPLQYDWVVLNVHANANKWDIVESLFTKKNWFGRTTVSTHIPIETLLSRLAELKASEHIMATCVDKIQSNEERIRLAHKYKIHSVIAESAGKQKDRSGLFGMT
;
A
#
# COMPACT_ATOMS: atom_id res chain seq x y z
N MET A 1 52.30 -4.86 8.58
CA MET A 1 51.60 -3.62 8.18
C MET A 1 50.26 -3.73 8.86
N ASP A 2 50.17 -3.13 10.03
CA ASP A 2 49.11 -3.33 11.01
C ASP A 2 47.89 -2.49 10.66
N ASP A 3 46.70 -3.07 10.86
CA ASP A 3 45.38 -2.47 10.60
C ASP A 3 45.03 -1.29 11.55
N ASP A 4 45.93 -0.96 12.49
CA ASP A 4 45.72 0.10 13.50
C ASP A 4 45.92 1.52 12.96
N ASP A 5 46.52 1.68 11.77
CA ASP A 5 46.78 3.00 11.17
C ASP A 5 45.56 3.63 10.49
N TYR A 6 44.49 2.86 10.23
CA TYR A 6 43.26 3.41 9.64
C TYR A 6 42.51 4.36 10.58
N TRP A 7 42.64 4.17 11.89
CA TRP A 7 41.92 4.95 12.90
C TRP A 7 42.66 6.22 13.36
N ASN A 8 43.92 6.40 12.98
CA ASN A 8 44.77 7.48 13.52
C ASN A 8 45.12 8.58 12.51
N THR A 9 44.55 8.56 11.30
CA THR A 9 44.72 9.69 10.38
C THR A 9 43.89 10.88 10.83
N SER A 10 44.57 12.00 11.02
CA SER A 10 44.03 13.28 11.52
C SER A 10 42.88 13.86 10.69
N GLU A 11 42.67 13.40 9.45
CA GLU A 11 41.51 13.77 8.62
C GLU A 11 40.18 13.23 9.19
N THR A 12 40.18 12.11 9.92
CA THR A 12 38.95 11.58 10.55
C THR A 12 38.53 12.37 11.79
N LYS A 13 39.47 13.07 12.45
CA LYS A 13 39.18 13.95 13.60
C LYS A 13 38.61 15.31 13.21
N GLU A 14 38.89 15.81 12.02
CA GLU A 14 38.33 17.10 11.56
C GLU A 14 36.88 16.98 11.06
N SER A 15 36.43 15.77 10.71
CA SER A 15 35.01 15.47 10.47
C SER A 15 34.25 15.02 11.73
N ALA A 16 34.93 14.94 12.88
CA ALA A 16 34.28 14.64 14.15
C ALA A 16 33.43 15.85 14.56
N PHE A 17 32.15 15.75 14.21
CA PHE A 17 31.01 16.46 14.73
C PHE A 17 31.32 17.26 16.01
N SER A 18 31.22 18.58 15.90
CA SER A 18 31.01 19.47 17.03
C SER A 18 29.93 18.87 17.93
N PHE A 19 30.29 18.55 19.18
CA PHE A 19 29.42 17.86 20.13
C PHE A 19 28.40 18.79 20.80
N ASP A 20 28.23 20.02 20.28
CA ASP A 20 27.24 20.99 20.76
C ASP A 20 25.97 21.06 19.89
N ASP A 21 25.94 20.41 18.72
CA ASP A 21 24.75 20.37 17.88
C ASP A 21 23.94 19.09 18.14
N VAL A 22 23.00 19.17 19.08
CA VAL A 22 21.96 18.15 19.25
C VAL A 22 21.13 18.11 17.98
N LEU A 23 21.36 17.10 17.13
CA LEU A 23 20.61 16.88 15.90
C LEU A 23 19.10 16.86 16.20
N SER A 24 18.34 17.64 15.44
CA SER A 24 16.89 17.63 15.52
C SER A 24 16.32 16.27 15.10
N PRO A 25 15.10 15.90 15.56
CA PRO A 25 14.40 14.71 15.11
C PRO A 25 14.37 14.54 13.59
N GLN A 26 14.28 15.65 12.85
CA GLN A 26 14.24 15.68 11.40
C GLN A 26 15.58 15.29 10.77
N GLU A 27 16.69 15.76 11.36
CA GLU A 27 18.05 15.41 10.93
C GLU A 27 18.37 13.94 11.25
N ILE A 28 17.92 13.46 12.41
CA ILE A 28 18.03 12.05 12.81
C ILE A 28 17.30 11.13 11.82
N LEU A 29 16.11 11.54 11.34
CA LEU A 29 15.36 10.79 10.32
C LEU A 29 16.01 10.86 8.94
N ALA A 30 16.80 11.90 8.64
CA ALA A 30 17.48 12.05 7.36
C ALA A 30 18.70 11.13 7.22
N ILE A 31 19.43 10.85 8.31
CA ILE A 31 20.65 10.01 8.32
C ILE A 31 20.37 8.57 7.86
N GLY A 32 19.15 8.06 8.05
CA GLY A 32 18.78 6.69 7.70
C GLY A 32 18.38 6.46 6.23
N LYS A 33 18.25 7.51 5.41
CA LYS A 33 17.79 7.40 4.02
C LYS A 33 18.96 7.23 3.05
N LYS A 34 19.30 5.98 2.71
CA LYS A 34 20.21 5.72 1.57
C LYS A 34 19.43 5.94 0.26
N ALA A 35 19.90 6.85 -0.58
CA ALA A 35 19.28 7.13 -1.87
C ALA A 35 19.34 5.87 -2.77
N CYS A 36 18.20 5.23 -3.01
CA CYS A 36 18.03 4.35 -4.16
C CYS A 36 17.63 5.25 -5.33
N SER A 37 18.52 5.35 -6.32
CA SER A 37 18.25 6.05 -7.56
C SER A 37 17.12 5.35 -8.31
N GLY A 38 16.04 6.11 -8.57
CA GLY A 38 15.02 5.76 -9.56
C GLY A 38 13.68 5.36 -8.97
N GLN A 39 12.91 6.32 -8.46
CA GLN A 39 11.44 6.31 -8.53
C GLN A 39 10.94 7.76 -8.64
N SER A 40 10.02 8.01 -9.57
CA SER A 40 9.12 9.16 -9.49
C SER A 40 8.28 8.99 -8.22
N GLU A 41 8.31 9.99 -7.34
CA GLU A 41 7.50 10.02 -6.13
C GLU A 41 6.02 10.19 -6.51
N ASP A 42 5.35 9.10 -6.87
CA ASP A 42 3.89 9.04 -6.76
C ASP A 42 3.56 8.93 -5.28
N SER A 43 3.47 10.11 -4.67
CA SER A 43 3.09 10.34 -3.30
C SER A 43 1.76 9.63 -3.00
N VAL A 44 1.82 8.67 -2.08
CA VAL A 44 0.68 7.97 -1.45
C VAL A 44 -0.30 8.96 -0.77
N PHE A 45 0.04 10.26 -0.71
CA PHE A 45 -0.80 11.32 -0.17
C PHE A 45 -1.49 12.21 -1.23
N ASN A 46 -1.39 11.90 -2.52
CA ASN A 46 -2.23 12.51 -3.56
C ASN A 46 -3.67 11.94 -3.60
N SER A 47 -4.17 11.42 -2.48
CA SER A 47 -5.57 11.02 -2.31
C SER A 47 -6.42 12.23 -1.96
N SER A 48 -6.62 13.13 -2.93
CA SER A 48 -7.60 14.22 -2.88
C SER A 48 -9.04 13.73 -3.12
N ASN A 49 -9.38 12.47 -2.79
CA ASN A 49 -10.74 11.94 -2.81
C ASN A 49 -10.92 10.80 -1.81
N ILE A 50 -11.01 11.10 -0.52
CA ILE A 50 -11.54 10.18 0.52
C ILE A 50 -12.89 10.69 1.04
N ASN A 51 -13.73 11.20 0.14
CA ASN A 51 -15.12 11.47 0.45
C ASN A 51 -16.00 10.97 -0.70
N SER A 52 -16.90 10.05 -0.37
CA SER A 52 -17.89 9.39 -1.22
C SER A 52 -17.36 8.19 -2.02
N THR A 53 -17.49 6.99 -1.46
CA THR A 53 -17.70 5.77 -2.26
C THR A 53 -19.06 5.86 -2.93
N ARG A 54 -19.18 6.73 -3.95
CA ARG A 54 -20.21 6.57 -4.97
C ARG A 54 -19.87 5.23 -5.63
N ARG A 55 -20.79 4.25 -5.55
CA ARG A 55 -20.67 3.05 -6.36
C ARG A 55 -20.81 3.50 -7.81
N ASP A 56 -19.69 3.78 -8.46
CA ASP A 56 -19.70 4.08 -9.89
C ASP A 56 -20.29 2.85 -10.58
N LEU A 57 -21.43 3.04 -11.24
CA LEU A 57 -22.09 1.98 -11.98
C LEU A 57 -21.20 1.67 -13.18
N VAL A 58 -20.46 0.57 -13.06
CA VAL A 58 -19.61 0.06 -14.11
C VAL A 58 -20.49 -0.46 -15.26
N PRO A 59 -20.30 -0.03 -16.52
CA PRO A 59 -21.08 -0.54 -17.65
C PRO A 59 -20.96 -2.06 -17.76
N LEU A 60 -22.08 -2.76 -17.98
CA LEU A 60 -22.08 -4.23 -18.12
C LEU A 60 -21.12 -4.73 -19.22
N ALA A 61 -20.92 -3.95 -20.27
CA ALA A 61 -19.99 -4.24 -21.36
C ALA A 61 -18.50 -4.25 -20.95
N SER A 62 -18.16 -3.74 -19.75
CA SER A 62 -16.80 -3.87 -19.21
C SER A 62 -16.64 -5.07 -18.27
N LEU A 63 -17.72 -5.79 -17.97
CA LEU A 63 -17.69 -6.99 -17.12
C LEU A 63 -17.74 -8.28 -17.94
N VAL A 64 -18.34 -8.24 -19.13
CA VAL A 64 -18.55 -9.40 -20.01
C VAL A 64 -18.24 -9.00 -21.44
N SER A 65 -17.63 -9.89 -22.23
CA SER A 65 -17.34 -9.59 -23.63
C SER A 65 -18.63 -9.30 -24.42
N PRO A 66 -18.58 -8.50 -25.50
CA PRO A 66 -19.74 -8.26 -26.34
C PRO A 66 -20.39 -9.54 -26.86
N LYS A 67 -19.59 -10.55 -27.20
CA LYS A 67 -20.07 -11.87 -27.68
C LYS A 67 -20.84 -12.62 -26.60
N ALA A 68 -20.32 -12.66 -25.37
CA ALA A 68 -21.01 -13.32 -24.26
C ALA A 68 -22.27 -12.55 -23.84
N LEU A 69 -22.24 -11.21 -23.90
CA LEU A 69 -23.41 -10.37 -23.65
C LEU A 69 -24.52 -10.62 -24.69
N GLU A 70 -24.17 -10.73 -25.98
CA GLU A 70 -25.12 -11.09 -27.04
C GLU A 70 -25.75 -12.46 -26.79
N LEU A 71 -24.96 -13.46 -26.37
CA LEU A 71 -25.49 -14.78 -26.04
C LEU A 71 -26.49 -14.72 -24.86
N ILE A 72 -26.17 -13.95 -23.81
CA ILE A 72 -27.05 -13.78 -22.65
C ILE A 72 -28.36 -13.10 -23.06
N VAL A 73 -28.29 -12.02 -23.84
CA VAL A 73 -29.47 -11.30 -24.34
C VAL A 73 -30.33 -12.22 -25.22
N LEU A 74 -29.69 -13.01 -26.10
CA LEU A 74 -30.38 -13.95 -26.95
C LEU A 74 -31.08 -15.05 -26.14
N ALA A 75 -30.45 -15.56 -25.08
CA ALA A 75 -31.07 -16.53 -24.18
C ALA A 75 -32.26 -15.96 -23.40
N GLN A 76 -32.20 -14.69 -23.00
CA GLN A 76 -33.30 -13.99 -22.34
C GLN A 76 -34.46 -13.68 -23.29
N SER A 77 -34.20 -13.54 -24.60
CA SER A 77 -35.23 -13.24 -25.61
C SER A 77 -36.19 -14.40 -25.91
N GLY A 78 -35.93 -15.61 -25.39
CA GLY A 78 -36.76 -16.79 -25.64
C GLY A 78 -36.61 -17.39 -27.05
N ASN A 79 -35.77 -16.81 -27.91
CA ASN A 79 -35.46 -17.30 -29.27
C ASN A 79 -34.35 -18.35 -29.31
N ASP A 80 -33.96 -18.90 -28.16
CA ASP A 80 -32.98 -19.98 -28.11
C ASP A 80 -33.59 -21.27 -28.69
N LEU A 81 -32.93 -21.81 -29.71
CA LEU A 81 -33.27 -23.08 -30.33
C LEU A 81 -33.42 -24.15 -29.24
N LYS A 82 -34.61 -24.76 -29.15
CA LYS A 82 -34.93 -25.82 -28.18
C LYS A 82 -33.86 -26.93 -28.24
N ASP A 83 -33.26 -27.21 -27.09
CA ASP A 83 -32.19 -28.19 -26.85
C ASP A 83 -32.68 -29.64 -27.05
N ALA A 84 -32.86 -30.06 -28.30
CA ALA A 84 -33.07 -31.46 -28.68
C ALA A 84 -32.09 -31.86 -29.80
N MET A 85 -30.79 -31.70 -29.54
CA MET A 85 -29.73 -32.23 -30.41
C MET A 85 -29.10 -33.47 -29.75
N PRO A 86 -29.01 -34.62 -30.43
CA PRO A 86 -28.37 -35.82 -29.90
C PRO A 86 -26.88 -35.58 -29.62
N GLU A 87 -26.35 -36.25 -28.59
CA GLU A 87 -24.96 -36.11 -28.09
C GLU A 87 -23.87 -36.31 -29.17
N GLN A 88 -24.20 -36.90 -30.32
CA GLN A 88 -23.28 -37.25 -31.39
C GLN A 88 -22.81 -36.05 -32.25
N HIS A 89 -23.42 -34.86 -32.13
CA HIS A 89 -23.04 -33.66 -32.91
C HIS A 89 -22.83 -32.40 -32.03
N ILE A 90 -22.29 -32.57 -30.81
CA ILE A 90 -21.96 -31.42 -29.96
C ILE A 90 -20.63 -30.80 -30.42
N THR A 91 -20.70 -29.63 -31.05
CA THR A 91 -19.52 -28.84 -31.43
C THR A 91 -19.01 -28.01 -30.25
N VAL A 92 -17.75 -27.58 -30.31
CA VAL A 92 -17.14 -26.69 -29.29
C VAL A 92 -17.98 -25.44 -29.06
N ALA A 93 -18.50 -24.83 -30.13
CA ALA A 93 -19.33 -23.63 -30.05
C ALA A 93 -20.65 -23.87 -29.28
N VAL A 94 -21.28 -25.05 -29.45
CA VAL A 94 -22.51 -25.40 -28.73
C VAL A 94 -22.22 -25.61 -27.25
N THR A 95 -21.12 -26.30 -26.91
CA THR A 95 -20.67 -26.50 -25.53
C THR A 95 -20.41 -25.16 -24.83
N LEU A 96 -19.67 -24.26 -25.47
CA LEU A 96 -19.34 -22.95 -24.92
C LEU A 96 -20.58 -22.07 -24.73
N ARG A 97 -21.50 -22.07 -25.70
CA ARG A 97 -22.77 -21.35 -25.56
C ARG A 97 -23.56 -21.86 -24.36
N ARG A 98 -23.68 -23.19 -24.20
CA ARG A 98 -24.38 -23.75 -23.03
C ARG A 98 -23.69 -23.38 -21.72
N LEU A 99 -22.36 -23.39 -21.68
CA LEU A 99 -21.58 -23.07 -20.50
C LEU A 99 -21.75 -21.61 -20.05
N VAL A 100 -21.65 -20.66 -20.99
CA VAL A 100 -21.90 -19.22 -20.72
C VAL A 100 -23.33 -18.97 -20.25
N LEU A 101 -24.29 -19.73 -20.79
CA LEU A 101 -25.70 -19.63 -20.40
C LEU A 101 -26.05 -20.40 -19.12
N GLY A 102 -25.07 -21.02 -18.44
CA GLY A 102 -25.29 -21.80 -17.22
C GLY A 102 -26.11 -23.08 -17.42
N ARG A 103 -26.17 -23.61 -18.65
CA ARG A 103 -26.89 -24.85 -18.98
C ARG A 103 -26.01 -26.08 -18.79
N SER A 104 -26.63 -27.22 -18.53
CA SER A 104 -25.92 -28.50 -18.41
C SER A 104 -25.24 -28.88 -19.74
N CYS A 105 -23.92 -29.10 -19.70
CA CYS A 105 -23.15 -29.58 -20.84
C CYS A 105 -22.10 -30.62 -20.42
N SER A 106 -21.90 -31.66 -21.22
CA SER A 106 -20.92 -32.71 -20.99
C SER A 106 -19.59 -32.38 -21.65
N LEU A 107 -18.60 -31.93 -20.88
CA LEU A 107 -17.26 -31.61 -21.42
C LEU A 107 -16.50 -32.86 -21.90
N HIS A 108 -16.85 -34.05 -21.39
CA HIS A 108 -16.25 -35.34 -21.75
C HIS A 108 -16.45 -35.77 -23.22
N VAL A 109 -17.32 -35.08 -23.97
CA VAL A 109 -17.47 -35.29 -25.42
C VAL A 109 -16.20 -34.83 -26.16
N HIS A 110 -15.49 -33.83 -25.62
CA HIS A 110 -14.24 -33.31 -26.16
C HIS A 110 -13.04 -34.15 -25.69
N ARG A 111 -12.79 -35.28 -26.37
CA ARG A 111 -11.71 -36.22 -25.99
C ARG A 111 -10.34 -35.87 -26.56
N SER A 112 -10.29 -35.33 -27.78
CA SER A 112 -9.02 -35.05 -28.47
C SER A 112 -8.32 -33.82 -27.89
N MET A 113 -6.98 -33.82 -27.97
CA MET A 113 -6.17 -32.69 -27.51
C MET A 113 -6.52 -31.41 -28.27
N LYS A 114 -6.66 -31.51 -29.59
CA LYS A 114 -7.09 -30.38 -30.45
C LYS A 114 -8.43 -29.80 -30.00
N SER A 115 -9.43 -30.64 -29.74
CA SER A 115 -10.76 -30.17 -29.32
C SER A 115 -10.74 -29.53 -27.92
N LYS A 116 -9.91 -30.03 -27.01
CA LYS A 116 -9.69 -29.44 -25.68
C LYS A 116 -9.02 -28.07 -25.75
N THR A 117 -8.04 -27.91 -26.64
CA THR A 117 -7.39 -26.62 -26.89
C THR A 117 -8.38 -25.62 -27.49
N GLU A 118 -9.14 -26.01 -28.52
CA GLU A 118 -10.18 -25.17 -29.14
C GLU A 118 -11.26 -24.75 -28.14
N LEU A 119 -11.61 -25.64 -27.20
CA LEU A 119 -12.56 -25.35 -26.13
C LEU A 119 -12.04 -24.27 -25.19
N LEU A 120 -10.77 -24.34 -24.79
CA LEU A 120 -10.15 -23.32 -23.95
C LEU A 120 -10.00 -21.99 -24.69
N ASP A 121 -9.54 -22.01 -25.94
CA ASP A 121 -9.39 -20.80 -26.76
C ASP A 121 -10.73 -20.11 -27.00
N GLY A 122 -11.77 -20.87 -27.33
CA GLY A 122 -13.11 -20.31 -27.50
C GLY A 122 -13.69 -19.73 -26.22
N ALA A 123 -13.40 -20.31 -25.04
CA ALA A 123 -13.81 -19.73 -23.76
C ALA A 123 -13.10 -18.41 -23.46
N ILE A 124 -11.81 -18.31 -23.78
CA ILE A 124 -11.04 -17.07 -23.65
C ILE A 124 -11.60 -15.99 -24.58
N GLU A 125 -11.93 -16.34 -25.83
CA GLU A 125 -12.54 -15.41 -26.78
C GLU A 125 -13.92 -14.90 -26.34
N LEU A 126 -14.68 -15.73 -25.62
CA LEU A 126 -15.97 -15.34 -25.04
C LEU A 126 -15.80 -14.48 -23.78
N GLY A 127 -14.63 -14.49 -23.14
CA GLY A 127 -14.34 -13.63 -21.99
C GLY A 127 -15.21 -13.92 -20.75
N ASP A 128 -15.78 -15.12 -20.65
CA ASP A 128 -16.52 -15.55 -19.46
C ASP A 128 -15.56 -16.29 -18.50
N GLY A 129 -15.26 -15.66 -17.36
CA GLY A 129 -14.32 -16.21 -16.38
C GLY A 129 -14.76 -17.54 -15.77
N ASN A 130 -16.07 -17.78 -15.61
CA ASN A 130 -16.59 -19.04 -15.07
C ASN A 130 -16.44 -20.16 -16.09
N ALA A 131 -16.71 -19.86 -17.37
CA ALA A 131 -16.53 -20.81 -18.46
C ALA A 131 -15.04 -21.20 -18.60
N ILE A 132 -14.14 -20.21 -18.59
CA ILE A 132 -12.69 -20.43 -18.62
C ILE A 132 -12.26 -21.34 -17.46
N LEU A 133 -12.66 -21.02 -16.23
CA LEU A 133 -12.30 -21.79 -15.05
C LEU A 133 -12.84 -23.23 -15.10
N ALA A 134 -14.11 -23.42 -15.49
CA ALA A 134 -14.72 -24.74 -15.61
C ALA A 134 -13.97 -25.63 -16.60
N ILE A 135 -13.54 -25.06 -17.74
CA ILE A 135 -12.75 -25.78 -18.74
C ILE A 135 -11.36 -26.08 -18.21
N VAL A 136 -10.68 -25.14 -17.53
CA VAL A 136 -9.36 -25.40 -16.92
C VAL A 136 -9.45 -26.54 -15.90
N CYS A 137 -10.47 -26.57 -15.04
CA CYS A 137 -10.70 -27.68 -14.11
C CYS A 137 -10.90 -29.01 -14.83
N PHE A 138 -11.65 -29.04 -15.94
CA PHE A 138 -11.81 -30.22 -16.77
C PHE A 138 -10.51 -30.70 -17.42
N LEU A 139 -9.65 -29.77 -17.87
CA LEU A 139 -8.34 -30.12 -18.41
C LEU A 139 -7.44 -30.74 -17.34
N LEU A 140 -7.44 -30.20 -16.12
CA LEU A 140 -6.68 -30.74 -14.99
C LEU A 140 -7.13 -32.15 -14.58
N GLN A 141 -8.41 -32.47 -14.75
CA GLN A 141 -8.95 -33.80 -14.46
C GLN A 141 -8.64 -34.83 -15.57
N THR A 142 -8.44 -34.38 -16.81
CA THR A 142 -8.40 -35.29 -17.98
C THR A 142 -7.07 -35.33 -18.72
N LEU A 143 -6.11 -34.45 -18.40
CA LEU A 143 -4.79 -34.37 -19.00
C LEU A 143 -3.69 -34.51 -17.94
N ASN A 144 -2.48 -34.86 -18.40
CA ASN A 144 -1.29 -34.83 -17.57
C ASN A 144 -0.96 -33.38 -17.17
N LYS A 145 -0.58 -33.16 -15.90
CA LYS A 145 -0.15 -31.87 -15.35
C LYS A 145 0.82 -31.11 -16.27
N LYS A 146 1.84 -31.76 -16.83
CA LYS A 146 2.81 -31.10 -17.73
C LYS A 146 2.15 -30.46 -18.95
N LEU A 147 1.20 -31.17 -19.58
CA LEU A 147 0.48 -30.67 -20.74
C LEU A 147 -0.44 -29.51 -20.38
N VAL A 148 -1.13 -29.60 -19.23
CA VAL A 148 -1.98 -28.50 -18.76
C VAL A 148 -1.15 -27.25 -18.49
N HIS A 149 0.04 -27.41 -17.92
CA HIS A 149 0.92 -26.28 -17.63
C HIS A 149 1.43 -25.63 -18.92
N GLU A 150 1.77 -26.40 -19.95
CA GLU A 150 2.12 -25.88 -21.29
C GLU A 150 0.96 -25.12 -21.96
N LEU A 151 -0.28 -25.62 -21.80
CA LEU A 151 -1.48 -24.94 -22.29
C LEU A 151 -1.74 -23.62 -21.55
N LEU A 152 -1.54 -23.60 -20.24
CA LEU A 152 -1.76 -22.41 -19.41
C LEU A 152 -0.64 -21.38 -19.57
N SER A 153 0.61 -21.82 -19.74
CA SER A 153 1.75 -20.91 -19.97
C SER A 153 1.61 -20.13 -21.26
N SER A 154 1.01 -20.74 -22.30
CA SER A 154 0.69 -20.09 -23.57
C SER A 154 -0.58 -19.22 -23.53
N ARG A 155 -1.35 -19.23 -22.43
CA ARG A 155 -2.65 -18.56 -22.29
C ARG A 155 -2.75 -17.79 -20.96
N PRO A 156 -2.16 -16.60 -20.86
CA PRO A 156 -2.05 -15.86 -19.60
C PRO A 156 -3.40 -15.51 -18.97
N LEU A 157 -4.46 -15.30 -19.77
CA LEU A 157 -5.81 -15.04 -19.25
C LEU A 157 -6.38 -16.24 -18.49
N ALA A 158 -6.31 -17.44 -19.07
CA ALA A 158 -6.76 -18.66 -18.41
C ALA A 158 -5.93 -18.98 -17.16
N LEU A 159 -4.61 -18.76 -17.23
CA LEU A 159 -3.73 -18.88 -16.09
C LEU A 159 -4.11 -17.91 -14.97
N SER A 160 -4.39 -16.64 -15.29
CA SER A 160 -4.79 -15.62 -14.30
C SER A 160 -6.09 -16.00 -13.59
N HIS A 161 -7.09 -16.48 -14.32
CA HIS A 161 -8.34 -16.99 -13.73
C HIS A 161 -8.09 -18.17 -12.80
N TYR A 162 -7.21 -19.11 -13.19
CA TYR A 162 -6.91 -20.28 -12.37
C TYR A 162 -6.09 -19.93 -11.12
N VAL A 163 -5.09 -19.05 -11.25
CA VAL A 163 -4.33 -18.48 -10.12
C VAL A 163 -5.27 -17.80 -9.13
N GLY A 164 -6.18 -16.95 -9.62
CA GLY A 164 -7.18 -16.28 -8.80
C GLY A 164 -8.09 -17.26 -8.06
N TYR A 165 -8.55 -18.32 -8.74
CA TYR A 165 -9.34 -19.39 -8.11
C TYR A 165 -8.56 -20.12 -7.01
N LEU A 166 -7.32 -20.53 -7.26
CA LEU A 166 -6.51 -21.22 -6.25
C LEU A 166 -6.23 -20.33 -5.04
N HIS A 167 -6.02 -19.03 -5.27
CA HIS A 167 -5.84 -18.04 -4.22
C HIS A 167 -7.11 -17.84 -3.38
N SER A 168 -8.28 -17.69 -4.01
CA SER A 168 -9.55 -17.48 -3.31
C SER A 168 -9.98 -18.69 -2.50
N GLU A 169 -9.75 -19.90 -3.02
CA GLU A 169 -10.05 -21.16 -2.32
C GLU A 169 -8.99 -21.53 -1.26
N GLY A 170 -7.90 -20.77 -1.14
CA GLY A 170 -6.83 -21.05 -0.19
C GLY A 170 -5.99 -22.29 -0.50
N LYS A 171 -5.98 -22.76 -1.76
CA LYS A 171 -5.20 -23.92 -2.23
C LYS A 171 -3.74 -23.54 -2.50
N ILE A 172 -3.04 -23.06 -1.47
CA ILE A 172 -1.70 -22.45 -1.61
C ILE A 172 -0.62 -23.42 -2.06
N ALA A 173 -0.71 -24.71 -1.69
CA ALA A 173 0.23 -25.72 -2.14
C ALA A 173 0.15 -25.91 -3.67
N GLU A 174 -1.06 -26.08 -4.20
CA GLU A 174 -1.28 -26.20 -5.65
C GLU A 174 -0.89 -24.91 -6.40
N LEU A 175 -1.19 -23.74 -5.81
CA LEU A 175 -0.82 -22.45 -6.38
C LEU A 175 0.71 -22.27 -6.46
N THR A 176 1.41 -22.65 -5.40
CA THR A 176 2.87 -22.62 -5.35
C THR A 176 3.45 -23.54 -6.42
N ASP A 177 3.01 -24.80 -6.47
CA ASP A 177 3.53 -25.78 -7.43
C ASP A 177 3.30 -25.33 -8.88
N LEU A 178 2.14 -24.75 -9.18
CA LEU A 178 1.82 -24.18 -10.48
C LEU A 178 2.79 -23.05 -10.84
N LEU A 179 2.95 -22.06 -9.95
CA LEU A 179 3.79 -20.89 -10.21
C LEU A 179 5.27 -21.27 -10.28
N THR A 180 5.76 -22.17 -9.44
CA THR A 180 7.12 -22.69 -9.51
C THR A 180 7.38 -23.43 -10.82
N MET A 181 6.43 -24.23 -11.32
CA MET A 181 6.59 -24.90 -12.62
C MET A 181 6.55 -23.95 -13.82
N LEU A 182 6.02 -22.74 -13.64
CA LEU A 182 5.99 -21.67 -14.63
C LEU A 182 7.15 -20.67 -14.46
N ASP A 183 8.17 -21.02 -13.67
CA ASP A 183 9.31 -20.17 -13.33
C ASP A 183 8.91 -18.83 -12.66
N ARG A 184 7.74 -18.77 -12.03
CA ARG A 184 7.19 -17.62 -11.27
C ARG A 184 7.38 -17.79 -9.76
N SER A 185 8.56 -18.26 -9.35
CA SER A 185 8.88 -18.59 -7.95
C SER A 185 8.76 -17.40 -6.99
N SER A 186 9.06 -16.18 -7.45
CA SER A 186 8.92 -14.94 -6.65
C SER A 186 7.47 -14.69 -6.24
N GLU A 187 6.53 -14.89 -7.16
CA GLU A 187 5.10 -14.71 -6.90
C GLU A 187 4.54 -15.84 -6.03
N ALA A 188 5.00 -17.08 -6.25
CA ALA A 188 4.68 -18.21 -5.40
C ALA A 188 5.04 -17.92 -3.92
N ALA A 189 6.24 -17.37 -3.69
CA ALA A 189 6.70 -17.00 -2.36
C ALA A 189 5.83 -15.90 -1.73
N MET A 190 5.36 -14.93 -2.52
CA MET A 190 4.45 -13.88 -2.04
C MET A 190 3.07 -14.41 -1.66
N PHE A 191 2.50 -15.34 -2.42
CA PHE A 191 1.24 -15.98 -2.03
C PHE A 191 1.39 -16.83 -0.76
N GLN A 192 2.52 -17.52 -0.59
CA GLN A 192 2.82 -18.21 0.66
C GLN A 192 2.96 -17.25 1.83
N PHE A 193 3.63 -16.10 1.63
CA PHE A 193 3.75 -15.05 2.63
C PHE A 193 2.40 -14.51 3.05
N GLU A 194 1.55 -14.13 2.09
CA GLU A 194 0.21 -13.59 2.37
C GLU A 194 -0.64 -14.60 3.16
N HIS A 195 -0.66 -15.86 2.73
CA HIS A 195 -1.38 -16.91 3.42
C HIS A 195 -0.84 -17.16 4.83
N MET A 196 0.48 -17.14 5.01
CA MET A 196 1.12 -17.26 6.32
C MET A 196 0.65 -16.16 7.27
N VAL A 197 0.69 -14.90 6.83
CA VAL A 197 0.25 -13.76 7.65
C VAL A 197 -1.23 -13.90 8.03
N ARG A 198 -2.08 -14.32 7.08
CA ARG A 198 -3.51 -14.54 7.31
C ARG A 198 -3.79 -15.66 8.31
N CYS A 199 -3.08 -16.78 8.21
CA CYS A 199 -3.32 -17.96 9.04
C CYS A 199 -2.72 -17.85 10.45
N HIS A 200 -1.62 -17.12 10.61
CA HIS A 200 -0.93 -17.01 11.90
C HIS A 200 -1.35 -15.79 12.73
N GLY A 201 -2.04 -14.81 12.14
CA GLY A 201 -2.66 -13.71 12.87
C GLY A 201 -1.69 -12.99 13.79
N ASP A 202 -1.87 -13.13 15.10
CA ASP A 202 -1.09 -12.43 16.13
C ASP A 202 0.10 -13.25 16.69
N ASP A 203 0.38 -14.45 16.16
CA ASP A 203 1.52 -15.29 16.60
C ASP A 203 2.84 -14.81 16.00
N VAL A 204 3.44 -13.79 16.62
CA VAL A 204 4.71 -13.17 16.21
C VAL A 204 5.86 -14.19 16.09
N GLU A 205 5.92 -15.18 16.98
CA GLU A 205 7.02 -16.16 16.95
C GLU A 205 6.89 -17.13 15.77
N ALA A 206 5.67 -17.62 15.52
CA ALA A 206 5.42 -18.45 14.35
C ALA A 206 5.66 -17.66 13.05
N LEU A 207 5.23 -16.40 12.99
CA LEU A 207 5.45 -15.51 11.85
C LEU A 207 6.94 -15.29 11.58
N LEU A 208 7.75 -15.01 12.62
CA LEU A 208 9.21 -14.86 12.49
C LEU A 208 9.85 -16.14 11.96
N ARG A 209 9.54 -17.29 12.57
CA ARG A 209 10.10 -18.58 12.16
C ARG A 209 9.75 -18.91 10.72
N LYS A 210 8.49 -18.72 10.33
CA LYS A 210 8.02 -19.04 8.97
C LYS A 210 8.54 -18.05 7.92
N SER A 211 8.60 -16.76 8.25
CA SER A 211 9.17 -15.73 7.37
C SER A 211 10.67 -15.97 7.15
N GLY A 212 11.41 -16.34 8.19
CA GLY A 212 12.82 -16.72 8.07
C GLY A 212 13.04 -17.96 7.20
N ASN A 213 12.16 -18.97 7.30
CA ASN A 213 12.22 -20.14 6.42
C ASN A 213 11.91 -19.77 4.96
N LEU A 214 10.89 -18.95 4.74
CA LEU A 214 10.52 -18.47 3.41
C LEU A 214 11.67 -17.69 2.77
N GLN A 215 12.33 -16.82 3.55
CA GLN A 215 13.49 -16.05 3.10
C GLN A 215 14.63 -16.96 2.64
N LYS A 216 14.98 -17.97 3.44
CA LYS A 216 16.07 -18.92 3.13
C LYS A 216 15.77 -19.77 1.89
N ASN A 217 14.53 -20.22 1.73
CA ASN A 217 14.15 -21.19 0.71
C ASN A 217 13.88 -20.55 -0.66
N HIS A 218 13.30 -19.34 -0.67
CA HIS A 218 12.82 -18.72 -1.91
C HIS A 218 13.57 -17.44 -2.25
N PHE A 219 13.87 -16.59 -1.26
CA PHE A 219 14.41 -15.24 -1.50
C PHE A 219 15.94 -15.16 -1.60
N THR A 220 16.63 -16.31 -1.60
CA THR A 220 18.08 -16.41 -1.86
C THR A 220 18.40 -16.71 -3.32
N GLN A 221 17.37 -16.89 -4.16
CA GLN A 221 17.54 -17.25 -5.57
C GLN A 221 17.83 -16.01 -6.43
N PRO A 222 18.71 -16.11 -7.46
CA PRO A 222 19.22 -14.95 -8.20
C PRO A 222 18.19 -14.21 -9.06
N HIS A 223 16.99 -14.75 -9.24
CA HIS A 223 15.92 -14.18 -10.08
C HIS A 223 14.79 -13.52 -9.27
N VAL A 224 14.97 -13.35 -7.96
CA VAL A 224 13.93 -12.81 -7.10
C VAL A 224 14.00 -11.29 -7.05
N ASP A 225 12.83 -10.66 -7.13
CA ASP A 225 12.69 -9.22 -7.07
C ASP A 225 13.20 -8.68 -5.71
N GLY A 226 14.17 -7.78 -5.76
CA GLY A 226 14.76 -7.13 -4.59
C GLY A 226 13.73 -6.38 -3.75
N HIS A 227 12.62 -5.92 -4.34
CA HIS A 227 11.52 -5.31 -3.63
C HIS A 227 10.85 -6.29 -2.65
N TYR A 228 10.56 -7.52 -3.08
CA TYR A 228 9.96 -8.53 -2.20
C TYR A 228 10.92 -8.97 -1.09
N ILE A 229 12.22 -9.08 -1.40
CA ILE A 229 13.26 -9.36 -0.39
C ILE A 229 13.26 -8.27 0.68
N LYS A 230 13.24 -6.99 0.28
CA LYS A 230 13.21 -5.86 1.20
C LYS A 230 11.94 -5.85 2.04
N MET A 231 10.78 -6.08 1.42
CA MET A 231 9.49 -6.15 2.12
C MET A 231 9.50 -7.20 3.23
N LEU A 232 9.91 -8.44 2.92
CA LEU A 232 9.98 -9.52 3.89
C LEU A 232 11.00 -9.23 5.01
N THR A 233 12.16 -8.67 4.63
CA THR A 233 13.21 -8.29 5.58
C THR A 233 12.71 -7.23 6.57
N ASP A 234 12.04 -6.18 6.08
CA ASP A 234 11.52 -5.12 6.93
C ASP A 234 10.36 -5.62 7.81
N TYR A 235 9.53 -6.53 7.29
CA TYR A 235 8.50 -7.22 8.09
C TYR A 235 9.11 -8.05 9.22
N CYS A 236 10.16 -8.84 8.97
CA CYS A 236 10.88 -9.58 10.00
C CYS A 236 11.44 -8.65 11.08
N LYS A 237 12.09 -7.54 10.70
CA LYS A 237 12.59 -6.53 11.67
C LYS A 237 11.46 -5.95 12.53
N LEU A 238 10.28 -5.73 11.96
CA LEU A 238 9.12 -5.24 12.71
C LEU A 238 8.64 -6.28 13.72
N LEU A 239 8.52 -7.54 13.31
CA LEU A 239 8.14 -8.63 14.19
C LEU A 239 9.16 -8.86 15.32
N GLU A 240 10.47 -8.74 15.04
CA GLU A 240 11.53 -8.78 16.05
C GLU A 240 11.35 -7.66 17.08
N TRP A 241 11.08 -6.44 16.61
CA TRP A 241 10.78 -5.33 17.50
C TRP A 241 9.52 -5.58 18.34
N GLN A 242 8.44 -6.10 17.74
CA GLN A 242 7.19 -6.42 18.44
C GLN A 242 7.41 -7.52 19.49
N LYS A 243 8.29 -8.49 19.20
CA LYS A 243 8.72 -9.50 20.17
C LYS A 243 9.46 -8.86 21.35
N CYS A 244 10.39 -7.93 21.09
CA CYS A 244 11.10 -7.20 22.14
C CYS A 244 10.17 -6.31 22.99
N ALA A 245 9.18 -5.66 22.36
CA ALA A 245 8.22 -4.83 23.06
C ALA A 245 7.29 -5.65 23.99
N ASP A 246 7.03 -6.91 23.63
CA ASP A 246 6.17 -7.86 24.34
C ASP A 246 4.80 -7.28 24.75
N LYS A 247 4.13 -6.67 23.77
CA LYS A 247 2.78 -6.10 23.92
C LYS A 247 1.80 -6.80 23.00
N LYS A 248 0.72 -7.36 23.57
CA LYS A 248 -0.27 -8.14 22.82
C LYS A 248 -0.98 -7.29 21.77
N GLU A 249 -1.30 -6.05 22.11
CA GLU A 249 -1.96 -5.07 21.25
C GLU A 249 -1.13 -4.62 20.05
N LEU A 250 0.20 -4.89 20.05
CA LEU A 250 1.11 -4.56 18.96
C LEU A 250 1.42 -5.74 18.05
N ARG A 251 1.01 -6.96 18.41
CA ARG A 251 1.30 -8.16 17.63
C ARG A 251 0.72 -8.05 16.24
N ASN A 252 1.59 -8.25 15.24
CA ASN A 252 1.29 -8.16 13.81
C ASN A 252 0.54 -6.86 13.41
N LYS A 253 0.76 -5.76 14.15
CA LYS A 253 0.26 -4.43 13.77
C LYS A 253 1.27 -3.71 12.88
N SER A 254 0.80 -2.66 12.20
CA SER A 254 1.65 -1.86 11.32
C SER A 254 2.72 -1.08 12.10
N SER A 255 3.81 -0.72 11.42
CA SER A 255 4.87 0.13 11.97
C SER A 255 4.34 1.48 12.49
N LEU A 256 3.30 2.05 11.86
CA LEU A 256 2.65 3.27 12.31
C LEU A 256 1.87 3.09 13.62
N ARG A 257 1.25 1.91 13.83
CA ARG A 257 0.59 1.61 15.11
C ARG A 257 1.63 1.42 16.22
N CYS A 258 2.74 0.75 15.93
CA CYS A 258 3.88 0.63 16.85
C CYS A 258 4.47 2.01 17.18
N LEU A 259 4.62 2.89 16.19
CA LEU A 259 5.07 4.27 16.40
C LEU A 259 4.10 5.04 17.30
N SER A 260 2.80 4.88 17.09
CA SER A 260 1.79 5.53 17.95
C SER A 260 1.98 5.13 19.41
N TYR A 261 2.18 3.83 19.67
CA TYR A 261 2.48 3.32 21.01
C TYR A 261 3.78 3.90 21.59
N CYS A 262 4.85 3.99 20.80
CA CYS A 262 6.10 4.62 21.22
C CYS A 262 5.90 6.10 21.58
N CYS A 263 5.13 6.84 20.81
CA CYS A 263 4.80 8.24 21.12
C CYS A 263 3.95 8.38 22.39
N GLU A 264 3.01 7.45 22.61
CA GLU A 264 2.15 7.46 23.80
C GLU A 264 2.93 7.19 25.09
N SER A 265 3.82 6.19 25.07
CA SER A 265 4.43 5.61 26.28
C SER A 265 5.93 5.87 26.44
N HIS A 266 6.64 6.22 25.38
CA HIS A 266 8.11 6.27 25.33
C HIS A 266 8.64 7.55 24.66
N TRP A 267 7.85 8.64 24.65
CA TRP A 267 8.21 9.90 23.98
C TRP A 267 9.55 10.48 24.42
N HIS A 268 9.88 10.35 25.71
CA HIS A 268 11.10 10.92 26.29
C HIS A 268 12.35 10.06 26.08
N GLU A 269 12.22 8.88 25.48
CA GLU A 269 13.34 7.99 25.20
C GLU A 269 14.17 8.53 24.03
N GLY A 270 15.47 8.73 24.26
CA GLY A 270 16.41 9.22 23.26
C GLY A 270 16.71 8.21 22.14
N ALA A 271 17.29 8.70 21.05
CA ALA A 271 17.76 7.86 19.96
C ALA A 271 18.79 6.82 20.47
N GLY A 272 18.57 5.56 20.12
CA GLY A 272 19.36 4.42 20.60
C GLY A 272 18.55 3.47 21.48
N ASN A 273 17.54 3.98 22.21
CA ASN A 273 16.59 3.12 22.92
C ASN A 273 15.66 2.43 21.89
N ILE A 274 15.51 1.11 21.98
CA ILE A 274 14.66 0.34 21.07
C ILE A 274 13.20 0.81 21.06
N MET A 275 12.69 1.33 22.18
CA MET A 275 11.32 1.82 22.32
C MET A 275 11.18 3.31 21.95
N SER A 276 12.28 4.01 21.66
CA SER A 276 12.24 5.41 21.22
C SER A 276 11.47 5.54 19.88
N PRO A 277 10.55 6.52 19.77
CA PRO A 277 9.87 6.82 18.50
C PRO A 277 10.86 7.00 17.34
N LEU A 278 11.98 7.71 17.58
CA LEU A 278 12.97 8.02 16.54
C LEU A 278 13.71 6.77 16.08
N THR A 279 14.11 5.91 17.02
CA THR A 279 14.78 4.65 16.69
C THR A 279 13.87 3.71 15.92
N LEU A 280 12.58 3.63 16.28
CA LEU A 280 11.61 2.84 15.52
C LEU A 280 11.46 3.40 14.09
N CYS A 281 11.34 4.73 13.94
CA CYS A 281 11.24 5.35 12.62
C CYS A 281 12.45 5.08 11.73
N GLN A 282 13.67 5.16 12.27
CA GLN A 282 14.89 4.84 11.52
C GLN A 282 14.92 3.37 11.08
N ARG A 283 14.60 2.44 12.00
CA ARG A 283 14.63 1.00 11.72
C ARG A 283 13.57 0.58 10.69
N GLN A 284 12.38 1.17 10.79
CA GLN A 284 11.23 0.87 9.93
C GLN A 284 11.11 1.81 8.73
N GLN A 285 12.09 2.71 8.54
CA GLN A 285 12.13 3.67 7.43
C GLN A 285 10.82 4.49 7.32
N ILE A 286 10.24 4.86 8.46
CA ILE A 286 9.04 5.69 8.53
C ILE A 286 9.38 7.08 8.00
N THR A 287 8.58 7.59 7.07
CA THR A 287 8.87 8.88 6.44
C THR A 287 8.64 10.04 7.43
N PRO A 288 9.33 11.19 7.25
CA PRO A 288 9.07 12.36 8.08
C PRO A 288 7.61 12.82 8.06
N LEU A 289 6.92 12.70 6.92
CA LEU A 289 5.49 12.99 6.81
C LEU A 289 4.64 12.04 7.68
N GLN A 290 4.90 10.73 7.62
CA GLN A 290 4.20 9.76 8.46
C GLN A 290 4.48 9.99 9.95
N TYR A 291 5.73 10.31 10.30
CA TYR A 291 6.12 10.65 11.66
C TYR A 291 5.36 11.87 12.17
N ASP A 292 5.44 13.00 11.45
CA ASP A 292 4.72 14.23 11.80
C ASP A 292 3.21 13.95 11.99
N TRP A 293 2.61 13.18 11.08
CA TRP A 293 1.20 12.82 11.16
C TRP A 293 0.86 12.00 12.41
N VAL A 294 1.64 10.97 12.73
CA VAL A 294 1.40 10.13 13.90
C VAL A 294 1.59 10.93 15.19
N VAL A 295 2.68 11.69 15.31
CA VAL A 295 2.97 12.48 16.51
C VAL A 295 1.90 13.54 16.76
N LEU A 296 1.47 14.27 15.71
CA LEU A 296 0.36 15.21 15.80
C LEU A 296 -0.88 14.56 16.39
N ASN A 297 -1.29 13.42 15.82
CA ASN A 297 -2.53 12.75 16.22
C ASN A 297 -2.45 12.16 17.63
N VAL A 298 -1.32 11.55 18.01
CA VAL A 298 -1.15 10.97 19.33
C VAL A 298 -1.18 12.04 20.41
N HIS A 299 -0.36 13.08 20.28
CA HIS A 299 -0.21 14.06 21.35
C HIS A 299 -1.38 15.04 21.43
N ALA A 300 -1.97 15.46 20.30
CA ALA A 300 -3.15 16.31 20.32
C ALA A 300 -4.37 15.60 20.94
N ASN A 301 -4.61 14.32 20.60
CA ASN A 301 -5.70 13.55 21.23
C ASN A 301 -5.46 13.31 22.73
N ALA A 302 -4.20 13.29 23.17
CA ALA A 302 -3.82 13.25 24.57
C ALA A 302 -3.83 14.63 25.26
N ASN A 303 -4.26 15.70 24.56
CA ASN A 303 -4.22 17.09 25.01
C ASN A 303 -2.82 17.61 25.41
N LYS A 304 -1.75 16.99 24.89
CA LYS A 304 -0.36 17.39 25.11
C LYS A 304 0.08 18.42 24.06
N TRP A 305 -0.56 19.59 24.08
CA TRP A 305 -0.37 20.65 23.08
C TRP A 305 1.01 21.29 23.13
N ASP A 306 1.67 21.28 24.28
CA ASP A 306 3.06 21.70 24.47
C ASP A 306 4.02 20.92 23.56
N ILE A 307 3.84 19.59 23.48
CA ILE A 307 4.64 18.73 22.60
C ILE A 307 4.35 19.07 21.13
N VAL A 308 3.08 19.20 20.76
CA VAL A 308 2.67 19.54 19.39
C VAL A 308 3.27 20.88 18.98
N GLU A 309 3.12 21.92 19.80
CA GLU A 309 3.69 23.25 19.52
C GLU A 309 5.21 23.18 19.38
N SER A 310 5.91 22.46 20.26
CA SER A 310 7.38 22.34 20.19
C SER A 310 7.88 21.63 18.93
N LEU A 311 7.12 20.67 18.40
CA LEU A 311 7.50 19.90 17.22
C LEU A 311 7.23 20.67 15.94
N PHE A 312 6.05 21.27 15.86
CA PHE A 312 5.56 21.95 14.67
C PHE A 312 6.01 23.39 14.59
N THR A 313 6.61 23.95 15.65
CA THR A 313 7.15 25.30 15.65
C THR A 313 8.61 25.34 16.09
N LYS A 314 9.44 26.05 15.32
CA LYS A 314 10.83 26.35 15.66
C LYS A 314 11.00 27.85 15.84
N LYS A 315 11.56 28.27 16.97
CA LYS A 315 12.01 29.65 17.16
C LYS A 315 13.36 29.81 16.46
N ASN A 316 13.47 30.80 15.59
CA ASN A 316 14.77 31.18 15.03
C ASN A 316 15.57 32.04 16.02
N TRP A 317 16.84 32.32 15.72
CA TRP A 317 17.72 33.16 16.55
C TRP A 317 17.14 34.55 16.87
N PHE A 318 16.26 35.08 16.01
CA PHE A 318 15.56 36.36 16.22
C PHE A 318 14.27 36.24 17.04
N GLY A 319 14.00 35.07 17.63
CA GLY A 319 12.80 34.81 18.43
C GLY A 319 11.51 34.66 17.61
N ARG A 320 11.59 34.68 16.28
CA ARG A 320 10.43 34.49 15.40
C ARG A 320 10.13 33.00 15.27
N THR A 321 8.88 32.66 15.55
CA THR A 321 8.35 31.30 15.42
C THR A 321 8.09 31.00 13.94
N THR A 322 8.57 29.85 13.48
CA THR A 322 8.34 29.34 12.12
C THR A 322 7.78 27.93 12.19
N VAL A 323 6.83 27.58 11.33
CA VAL A 323 6.28 26.22 11.33
C VAL A 323 7.23 25.25 10.63
N SER A 324 7.53 24.12 11.24
CA SER A 324 8.39 23.07 10.69
C SER A 324 7.56 21.80 10.55
N THR A 325 7.23 21.41 9.32
CA THR A 325 6.41 20.24 9.05
C THR A 325 6.60 19.75 7.62
N HIS A 326 6.44 18.43 7.43
CA HIS A 326 6.33 17.79 6.13
C HIS A 326 4.87 17.62 5.68
N ILE A 327 3.89 17.89 6.56
CA ILE A 327 2.47 17.83 6.24
C ILE A 327 2.11 19.06 5.39
N PRO A 328 1.45 18.90 4.23
CA PRO A 328 0.94 20.03 3.46
C PRO A 328 0.08 20.95 4.32
N ILE A 329 0.30 22.27 4.20
CA ILE A 329 -0.23 23.24 5.18
C ILE A 329 -1.75 23.23 5.31
N GLU A 330 -2.50 23.08 4.20
CA GLU A 330 -3.97 23.02 4.26
C GLU A 330 -4.46 21.73 4.94
N THR A 331 -3.76 20.61 4.73
CA THR A 331 -4.04 19.34 5.41
C THR A 331 -3.74 19.44 6.90
N LEU A 332 -2.64 20.08 7.28
CA LEU A 332 -2.28 20.33 8.67
C LEU A 332 -3.36 21.19 9.36
N LEU A 333 -3.77 22.29 8.73
CA LEU A 333 -4.82 23.17 9.26
C LEU A 333 -6.17 22.46 9.40
N SER A 334 -6.57 21.66 8.41
CA SER A 334 -7.79 20.85 8.49
C SER A 334 -7.74 19.93 9.71
N ARG A 335 -6.61 19.23 9.88
CA ARG A 335 -6.47 18.27 10.97
C ARG A 335 -6.38 18.94 12.33
N LEU A 336 -5.66 20.05 12.45
CA LEU A 336 -5.61 20.84 13.69
C LEU A 336 -6.99 21.39 14.07
N ALA A 337 -7.80 21.83 13.10
CA ALA A 337 -9.17 22.27 13.36
C ALA A 337 -10.06 21.12 13.87
N GLU A 338 -9.97 19.93 13.26
CA GLU A 338 -10.67 18.72 13.73
C GLU A 338 -10.26 18.33 15.16
N LEU A 339 -8.97 18.46 15.47
CA LEU A 339 -8.39 18.20 16.79
C LEU A 339 -8.64 19.32 17.80
N LYS A 340 -9.36 20.39 17.41
CA LYS A 340 -9.69 21.55 18.26
C LYS A 340 -8.46 22.27 18.80
N ALA A 341 -7.45 22.44 17.95
CA ALA A 341 -6.25 23.19 18.27
C ALA A 341 -6.55 24.65 18.63
N SER A 342 -5.64 25.28 19.36
CA SER A 342 -5.76 26.69 19.74
C SER A 342 -5.73 27.61 18.51
N GLU A 343 -6.37 28.77 18.60
CA GLU A 343 -6.29 29.77 17.52
C GLU A 343 -4.83 30.21 17.27
N HIS A 344 -3.99 30.20 18.31
CA HIS A 344 -2.58 30.58 18.23
C HIS A 344 -1.76 29.67 17.28
N ILE A 345 -1.85 28.34 17.43
CA ILE A 345 -1.12 27.42 16.56
C ILE A 345 -1.67 27.46 15.13
N MET A 346 -2.98 27.63 14.98
CA MET A 346 -3.65 27.78 13.69
C MET A 346 -3.18 29.05 12.96
N ALA A 347 -3.12 30.19 13.67
CA ALA A 347 -2.58 31.45 13.14
C ALA A 347 -1.11 31.31 12.73
N THR A 348 -0.28 30.69 13.59
CA THR A 348 1.14 30.45 13.32
C THR A 348 1.34 29.62 12.03
N CYS A 349 0.47 28.63 11.78
CA CYS A 349 0.47 27.85 10.54
C CYS A 349 0.08 28.68 9.32
N VAL A 350 -0.98 29.47 9.42
CA VAL A 350 -1.47 30.30 8.32
C VAL A 350 -0.46 31.40 7.93
N ASP A 351 0.28 31.96 8.89
CA ASP A 351 1.30 32.98 8.63
C ASP A 351 2.46 32.49 7.76
N LYS A 352 2.64 31.17 7.63
CA LYS A 352 3.64 30.58 6.75
C LYS A 352 3.25 30.64 5.27
N ILE A 353 1.98 30.87 4.96
CA ILE A 353 1.48 30.93 3.59
C ILE A 353 1.95 32.23 2.95
N GLN A 354 2.66 32.14 1.82
CA GLN A 354 3.22 33.30 1.12
C GLN A 354 2.14 34.13 0.43
N SER A 355 1.16 33.49 -0.20
CA SER A 355 0.05 34.18 -0.86
C SER A 355 -0.89 34.79 0.19
N ASN A 356 -1.04 36.11 0.17
CA ASN A 356 -1.94 36.81 1.07
C ASN A 356 -3.41 36.46 0.82
N GLU A 357 -3.79 36.22 -0.43
CA GLU A 357 -5.15 35.78 -0.79
C GLU A 357 -5.45 34.40 -0.19
N GLU A 358 -4.52 33.45 -0.36
CA GLU A 358 -4.67 32.09 0.17
C GLU A 358 -4.65 32.08 1.71
N ARG A 359 -3.82 32.92 2.31
CA ARG A 359 -3.78 33.14 3.75
C ARG A 359 -5.12 33.60 4.30
N ILE A 360 -5.72 34.63 3.69
CA ILE A 360 -7.04 35.16 4.08
C ILE A 360 -8.13 34.11 3.86
N ARG A 361 -8.10 33.41 2.71
CA ARG A 361 -9.05 32.33 2.39
C ARG A 361 -9.07 31.26 3.48
N LEU A 362 -7.90 30.76 3.86
CA LEU A 362 -7.76 29.72 4.88
C LEU A 362 -8.08 30.24 6.29
N ALA A 363 -7.72 31.49 6.61
CA ALA A 363 -8.11 32.13 7.87
C ALA A 363 -9.64 32.21 8.02
N HIS A 364 -10.36 32.58 6.97
CA HIS A 364 -11.83 32.55 6.96
C HIS A 364 -12.39 31.13 7.06
N LYS A 365 -11.86 30.18 6.29
CA LYS A 365 -12.30 28.77 6.29
C LYS A 365 -12.21 28.15 7.70
N TYR A 366 -11.13 28.41 8.42
CA TYR A 366 -10.90 27.84 9.76
C TYR A 366 -11.20 28.81 10.91
N LYS A 367 -11.82 29.97 10.64
CA LYS A 367 -12.24 30.97 11.64
C LYS A 367 -11.11 31.48 12.54
N ILE A 368 -9.95 31.79 11.95
CA ILE A 368 -8.78 32.34 12.66
C ILE A 368 -8.91 33.86 12.70
N HIS A 369 -9.58 34.37 13.74
CA HIS A 369 -10.02 35.76 13.85
C HIS A 369 -8.88 36.77 13.92
N SER A 370 -7.79 36.43 14.61
CA SER A 370 -6.56 37.22 14.73
C SER A 370 -5.99 37.61 13.35
N VAL A 371 -5.84 36.64 12.45
CA VAL A 371 -5.32 36.87 11.08
C VAL A 371 -6.31 37.67 10.23
N ILE A 372 -7.61 37.43 10.37
CA ILE A 372 -8.66 38.18 9.65
C ILE A 372 -8.63 39.66 10.06
N ALA A 373 -8.54 39.95 11.36
CA ALA A 373 -8.51 41.31 11.89
C ALA A 373 -7.25 42.07 11.44
N GLU A 374 -6.07 41.44 11.50
CA GLU A 374 -4.82 42.04 11.04
C GLU A 374 -4.86 42.36 9.54
N SER A 375 -5.42 41.45 8.74
CA SER A 375 -5.55 41.62 7.30
C SER A 375 -6.49 42.78 6.94
N ALA A 376 -7.60 42.92 7.66
CA ALA A 376 -8.55 44.03 7.48
C ALA A 376 -7.96 45.39 7.87
N GLY A 377 -7.14 45.44 8.93
CA GLY A 377 -6.41 46.65 9.35
C GLY A 377 -5.46 47.14 8.26
N LYS A 378 -4.62 46.25 7.71
CA LYS A 378 -3.67 46.58 6.62
C LYS A 378 -4.34 47.08 5.34
N GLN A 379 -5.55 46.60 5.04
CA GLN A 379 -6.32 47.08 3.89
C GLN A 379 -6.89 48.48 4.12
N LYS A 380 -7.41 48.76 5.32
CA LYS A 380 -7.90 50.10 5.68
C LYS A 380 -6.79 51.15 5.65
N ASP A 381 -5.61 50.83 6.16
CA ASP A 381 -4.46 51.75 6.15
C ASP A 381 -3.99 52.08 4.73
N ARG A 382 -4.03 51.09 3.82
CA ARG A 382 -3.74 51.31 2.39
C ARG A 382 -4.78 52.23 1.73
N SER A 383 -6.07 51.99 1.95
CA SER A 383 -7.12 52.85 1.40
C SER A 383 -7.07 54.28 1.95
N GLY A 384 -6.66 54.47 3.21
CA GLY A 384 -6.43 55.80 3.80
C GLY A 384 -5.24 56.54 3.17
N LEU A 385 -4.16 55.83 2.84
CA LEU A 385 -2.99 56.39 2.15
C LEU A 385 -3.29 56.82 0.70
N PHE A 386 -4.14 56.09 -0.02
CA PHE A 386 -4.57 56.45 -1.38
C PHE A 386 -5.72 57.48 -1.43
N GLY A 387 -6.37 57.76 -0.31
CA GLY A 387 -7.43 58.78 -0.19
C GLY A 387 -6.92 60.17 0.23
N MET A 388 -5.60 60.35 0.40
CA MET A 388 -4.96 61.61 0.79
C MET A 388 -4.13 62.27 -0.33
N THR A 389 -4.29 61.83 -1.57
CA THR A 389 -3.81 62.51 -2.80
C THR A 389 -4.99 63.05 -3.56
#